data_AF-A0A9X2MKZ4-F1
#
_entry.id   AF-A0A9X2MKZ4-F1
#
_cell.length_a   1.000
_cell.length_b   1.000
_cell.length_c   1.000
_cell.angle_alpha   90.00
_cell.angle_beta   90.00
_cell.angle_gamma   90.00
#
_symmetry.space_group_name_H-M   'P 1'
#
loop_
_entity.id
_entity.type
_entity.pdbx_description
1 polymer ?
#
loop_
_entity_poly.entity_id
_entity_poly.type
_entity_poly.pdbx_seq_one_letter_code
_entity_poly.pdbx_strand_id
1 'polypeptide(L)'
;MYDNFMTPDTLSTFAGLVAAVSIIVQFTKPLIKKNFVDGAVRIYTFIISIILTFIFARTGEGIQGVLLTTINSILITMTSMGMYETIADPKAQKSK
;
A
#
# COMPACT_ATOMS: atom_id res chain seq x y z
N MET A 1 8.63 -14.23 -22.71
CA MET A 1 7.48 -13.29 -22.83
C MET A 1 6.69 -13.16 -21.52
N TYR A 2 6.90 -14.04 -20.54
CA TYR A 2 6.32 -13.97 -19.18
C TYR A 2 7.40 -13.91 -18.09
N ASP A 3 8.62 -13.46 -18.42
CA ASP A 3 9.77 -13.54 -17.52
C ASP A 3 9.85 -12.38 -16.51
N ASN A 4 8.96 -11.40 -16.64
CA ASN A 4 8.99 -10.15 -15.91
C ASN A 4 7.77 -10.04 -14.98
N PHE A 5 7.83 -10.72 -13.82
CA PHE A 5 6.74 -10.72 -12.82
C PHE A 5 6.53 -9.33 -12.18
N MET A 6 7.56 -8.77 -11.56
CA MET A 6 7.52 -7.45 -10.93
C MET A 6 8.70 -6.62 -11.42
N THR A 7 8.42 -5.68 -12.32
CA THR A 7 9.42 -4.79 -12.92
C THR A 7 9.31 -3.38 -12.35
N PRO A 8 10.34 -2.52 -12.52
CA PRO A 8 10.23 -1.11 -12.20
C PRO A 8 9.05 -0.43 -12.89
N ASP A 9 8.77 -0.78 -14.15
CA ASP A 9 7.63 -0.24 -14.90
C ASP A 9 6.31 -0.67 -14.25
N THR A 10 6.18 -1.94 -13.87
CA THR A 10 5.00 -2.42 -13.13
C THR A 10 4.85 -1.70 -11.79
N LEU A 11 5.95 -1.53 -11.04
CA LEU A 11 5.99 -0.83 -9.75
C LEU A 11 5.80 0.68 -9.87
N SER A 12 5.89 1.26 -11.07
CA SER A 12 5.52 2.67 -11.28
C SER A 12 4.00 2.87 -11.35
N THR A 13 3.25 1.79 -11.59
CA THR A 13 1.79 1.84 -11.68
C THR A 13 1.12 1.77 -10.31
N PHE A 14 -0.08 2.34 -10.21
CA PHE A 14 -0.90 2.24 -9.00
C PHE A 14 -1.16 0.78 -8.58
N ALA A 15 -1.57 -0.07 -9.54
CA ALA A 15 -1.85 -1.48 -9.26
C ALA A 15 -0.59 -2.24 -8.79
N GLY A 16 0.56 -1.97 -9.41
CA GLY A 16 1.83 -2.58 -8.99
C GLY A 16 2.26 -2.16 -7.59
N LEU A 17 2.12 -0.87 -7.24
CA LEU A 17 2.40 -0.38 -5.89
C LEU A 17 1.44 -0.97 -4.85
N VAL A 18 0.14 -1.00 -5.15
CA VAL A 18 -0.85 -1.64 -4.27
C VAL A 18 -0.51 -3.11 -4.05
N ALA A 19 -0.22 -3.86 -5.11
CA ALA A 19 0.14 -5.27 -4.99
C ALA A 19 1.42 -5.45 -4.14
N ALA A 20 2.46 -4.65 -4.39
CA ALA A 20 3.70 -4.71 -3.64
C ALA A 20 3.52 -4.38 -2.15
N VAL A 21 2.83 -3.27 -1.84
CA VAL A 21 2.52 -2.86 -0.46
C VAL A 21 1.65 -3.91 0.23
N SER A 22 0.65 -4.45 -0.46
CA SER A 22 -0.23 -5.49 0.08
C SER A 22 0.55 -6.76 0.44
N ILE A 23 1.48 -7.20 -0.41
CA ILE A 23 2.33 -8.36 -0.12
C ILE A 23 3.18 -8.08 1.13
N ILE A 24 3.90 -6.95 1.15
CA ILE A 24 4.77 -6.58 2.29
C ILE A 24 3.98 -6.55 3.60
N VAL A 25 2.83 -5.88 3.61
CA VAL A 25 1.99 -5.72 4.80
C VAL A 25 1.40 -7.05 5.25
N GLN A 26 0.93 -7.91 4.34
CA GLN A 26 0.35 -9.19 4.72
C GLN A 26 1.38 -10.09 5.43
N PHE A 27 2.62 -10.13 4.95
CA PHE A 27 3.69 -10.92 5.59
C PHE A 27 4.16 -10.32 6.92
N THR A 28 4.15 -9.00 7.07
CA THR A 28 4.71 -8.31 8.25
C THR A 28 3.68 -7.97 9.33
N LYS A 29 2.39 -7.91 8.99
CA LYS A 29 1.30 -7.61 9.93
C LYS A 29 1.27 -8.51 11.16
N PRO A 30 1.50 -9.83 11.10
CA PRO A 30 1.56 -10.68 12.30
C PRO A 30 2.66 -10.24 13.27
N LEU A 31 3.83 -9.85 12.75
CA LEU A 31 4.95 -9.36 13.54
C LEU A 31 4.65 -8.00 14.19
N ILE A 32 4.05 -7.08 13.44
CA ILE A 32 3.67 -5.76 13.96
C ILE A 32 2.60 -5.90 15.04
N LYS A 33 1.54 -6.71 14.80
CA LYS A 33 0.47 -6.93 15.79
C LYS A 33 0.94 -7.60 17.08
N LYS A 34 2.01 -8.39 17.04
CA LYS A 34 2.59 -9.02 18.23
C LYS A 34 3.31 -8.01 19.13
N ASN A 35 3.85 -6.93 18.57
CA ASN A 35 4.74 -6.00 19.28
C ASN A 35 4.11 -4.61 19.50
N PHE A 36 3.02 -4.27 18.81
CA PHE A 36 2.45 -2.92 18.81
C PHE A 36 0.91 -2.93 18.91
N VAL A 37 0.35 -1.80 19.37
CA VAL A 37 -1.09 -1.52 19.44
C VAL A 37 -1.78 -1.64 18.07
N ASP A 38 -3.07 -1.95 18.06
CA ASP A 38 -3.84 -2.29 16.84
C ASP A 38 -3.78 -1.24 15.71
N GLY A 39 -3.58 0.05 16.04
CA GLY A 39 -3.41 1.13 15.05
C GLY A 39 -2.04 1.14 14.34
N ALA A 40 -1.04 0.44 14.87
CA ALA A 40 0.33 0.49 14.36
C ALA A 40 0.47 -0.09 12.95
N VAL A 41 -0.34 -1.09 12.59
CA VAL A 41 -0.36 -1.66 11.24
C VAL A 41 -0.77 -0.60 10.20
N ARG A 42 -1.65 0.34 10.57
CA ARG A 42 -2.10 1.39 9.66
C ARG A 42 -0.97 2.36 9.33
N ILE A 43 -0.31 2.87 10.37
CA ILE A 43 0.83 3.79 10.24
C ILE A 43 1.99 3.10 9.52
N TYR A 44 2.28 1.85 9.88
CA TYR A 44 3.31 1.04 9.21
C TYR A 44 3.06 0.91 7.71
N THR A 45 1.84 0.53 7.32
CA THR A 45 1.48 0.39 5.89
C THR A 45 1.61 1.72 5.15
N PHE A 46 1.22 2.82 5.80
CA PHE A 46 1.35 4.16 5.23
C PHE A 46 2.81 4.55 4.98
N ILE A 47 3.70 4.25 5.93
CA ILE A 47 5.14 4.48 5.79
C ILE A 47 5.70 3.68 4.61
N ILE A 48 5.37 2.40 4.50
CA ILE A 48 5.80 1.54 3.38
C ILE A 48 5.28 2.10 2.05
N SER A 49 4.01 2.49 2.01
CA SER A 49 3.39 3.07 0.83
C SER A 49 4.09 4.35 0.36
N ILE A 50 4.40 5.28 1.26
CA ILE A 50 5.15 6.50 0.93
C ILE A 50 6.51 6.14 0.32
N ILE A 51 7.26 5.26 0.97
CA ILE A 51 8.61 4.89 0.53
C ILE A 51 8.56 4.30 -0.88
N LEU A 52 7.69 3.33 -1.13
CA LEU A 52 7.59 2.70 -2.45
C LEU A 52 7.09 3.67 -3.52
N THR A 53 6.07 4.49 -3.20
CA THR A 53 5.53 5.48 -4.15
C THR A 53 6.59 6.52 -4.52
N PHE A 54 7.39 6.97 -3.55
CA PHE A 54 8.46 7.92 -3.79
C PHE A 54 9.56 7.35 -4.69
N ILE A 55 9.94 6.08 -4.48
CA ILE A 55 10.99 5.41 -5.24
C ILE A 55 10.55 5.13 -6.69
N PHE A 56 9.35 4.57 -6.86
CA PHE A 56 8.93 3.97 -8.14
C PHE A 56 7.94 4.83 -8.94
N ALA A 57 7.07 5.62 -8.31
CA ALA A 57 6.06 6.39 -9.05
C ALA A 57 6.62 7.71 -9.62
N ARG A 58 7.53 8.37 -8.90
CA ARG A 58 8.17 9.66 -9.27
C ARG A 58 7.22 10.62 -10.00
N THR A 59 6.11 10.97 -9.36
CA THR A 59 5.00 11.69 -10.01
C THR A 59 5.22 13.21 -10.15
N GLY A 60 6.42 13.64 -10.51
CA GLY A 60 6.79 15.05 -10.73
C GLY A 60 7.83 15.60 -9.74
N GLU A 61 8.29 16.82 -9.99
CA GLU A 61 9.34 17.49 -9.21
C GLU A 61 8.80 18.60 -8.30
N GLY A 62 9.58 18.96 -7.27
CA GLY A 62 9.23 20.05 -6.35
C GLY A 62 8.03 19.76 -5.44
N ILE A 63 7.37 20.83 -4.97
CA ILE A 63 6.27 20.76 -3.99
C ILE A 63 5.08 19.96 -4.54
N GLN A 64 4.78 20.10 -5.83
CA GLN A 64 3.70 19.37 -6.48
C GLN A 64 3.96 17.86 -6.49
N GLY A 65 5.20 17.42 -6.76
CA GLY A 65 5.58 16.02 -6.72
C GLY A 65 5.43 15.39 -5.32
N VAL A 66 5.81 16.13 -4.27
CA VAL A 66 5.66 15.69 -2.87
C VAL A 66 4.18 15.55 -2.48
N LEU A 67 3.35 16.53 -2.82
CA LEU A 67 1.90 16.49 -2.59
C LEU A 67 1.27 15.29 -3.29
N LEU A 68 1.59 15.08 -4.57
CA LEU A 68 1.01 14.00 -5.36
C LEU A 68 1.46 12.62 -4.88
N THR A 69 2.74 12.48 -4.49
CA THR A 69 3.27 11.26 -3.86
C THR A 69 2.52 10.97 -2.56
N THR A 70 2.26 12.00 -1.75
CA THR A 70 1.53 11.84 -0.48
C THR A 70 0.10 11.36 -0.75
N ILE A 71 -0.64 12.00 -1.66
CA ILE A 71 -2.01 11.59 -2.02
C ILE A 71 -2.03 10.15 -2.54
N ASN A 72 -1.15 9.81 -3.48
CA ASN A 72 -1.06 8.46 -4.05
C ASN A 72 -0.76 7.42 -2.96
N SER A 73 0.16 7.74 -2.05
CA SER A 73 0.51 6.83 -0.96
C SER A 73 -0.66 6.58 0.00
N ILE A 74 -1.52 7.57 0.25
CA ILE A 74 -2.75 7.40 1.05
C ILE A 74 -3.69 6.43 0.33
N LEU A 75 -3.93 6.63 -0.97
CA LEU A 75 -4.79 5.76 -1.77
C LEU A 75 -4.27 4.31 -1.76
N ILE A 76 -2.98 4.12 -2.03
CA ILE A 76 -2.32 2.81 -2.01
C ILE A 76 -2.47 2.15 -0.64
N THR A 77 -2.31 2.92 0.44
CA THR A 77 -2.45 2.45 1.84
C THR A 77 -3.86 1.95 2.12
N MET A 78 -4.88 2.72 1.73
CA MET A 78 -6.28 2.34 1.92
C MET A 78 -6.63 1.08 1.13
N THR A 79 -6.23 1.01 -0.15
CA THR A 79 -6.49 -0.16 -0.98
C THR A 79 -5.77 -1.40 -0.47
N SER A 80 -4.50 -1.28 -0.07
CA SER A 80 -3.69 -2.42 0.39
C SER A 80 -4.13 -3.01 1.73
N MET A 81 -4.85 -2.24 2.55
CA MET A 81 -5.43 -2.74 3.79
C MET A 81 -6.73 -3.52 3.61
N GLY A 82 -7.25 -3.63 2.37
CA GLY A 82 -8.61 -4.12 2.13
C GLY A 82 -9.67 -3.13 2.60
N MET A 83 -9.33 -1.84 2.76
CA MET A 83 -10.32 -0.82 3.11
C MET A 83 -11.37 -0.68 2.00
N TYR A 84 -11.00 -0.96 0.75
CA TYR A 84 -11.96 -1.06 -0.35
C TYR A 84 -13.00 -2.15 -0.09
N GLU A 85 -12.60 -3.35 0.35
CA GLU A 85 -13.54 -4.43 0.72
C GLU A 85 -14.37 -4.05 1.96
N THR A 86 -13.77 -3.36 2.93
CA THR A 86 -14.46 -2.98 4.18
C THR A 86 -15.44 -1.82 3.98
N ILE A 87 -15.21 -0.94 3.01
CA ILE A 87 -16.09 0.20 2.67
C ILE A 87 -17.12 -0.20 1.60
N ALA A 88 -16.74 -1.00 0.61
CA ALA A 88 -17.64 -1.48 -0.45
C ALA A 88 -18.58 -2.59 0.03
N ASP A 89 -18.13 -3.45 0.96
CA ASP A 89 -18.96 -4.44 1.65
C ASP A 89 -18.73 -4.40 3.17
N PRO A 90 -19.31 -3.42 3.89
CA PRO A 90 -19.23 -3.34 5.34
C PRO A 90 -19.93 -4.50 6.06
N LYS A 91 -20.63 -5.37 5.33
CA LYS A 91 -21.40 -6.50 5.86
C LYS A 91 -20.73 -7.85 5.65
N ALA A 92 -19.49 -7.91 5.18
CA ALA A 92 -18.68 -9.14 5.15
C ALA A 92 -18.42 -9.65 6.57
N GLN A 93 -19.44 -10.27 7.16
CA GLN A 93 -19.36 -10.97 8.43
C GLN A 93 -18.39 -12.12 8.24
N LYS A 94 -17.33 -12.14 9.04
CA LYS A 94 -16.49 -13.34 9.15
C LYS A 94 -17.39 -14.48 9.60
N SER A 95 -17.68 -15.43 8.71
CA SER A 95 -18.15 -16.73 9.15
C SER A 95 -17.08 -17.29 10.09
N LYS A 96 -17.51 -17.65 11.29
CA LYS A 96 -16.68 -18.35 12.28
C LYS A 96 -16.15 -19.66 11.72
#